data_AF-A0A0P9DPM6-F1
#
_entry.id   AF-A0A0P9DPM6-F1
#
_cell.length_a   1.000
_cell.length_b   1.000
_cell.length_c   1.000
_cell.angle_alpha   90.00
_cell.angle_beta   90.00
_cell.angle_gamma   90.00
#
_symmetry.space_group_name_H-M   'P 1'
#
loop_
_entity.id
_entity.type
_entity.pdbx_description
1 polymer ?
#
loop_
_entity_poly.entity_id
_entity_poly.type
_entity_poly.pdbx_seq_one_letter_code
_entity_poly.pdbx_strand_id
1 'polypeptide(L)'
;MARKKRQHPLIKHVQAYLNQTMPEMAGARLQLRTLDGPPGSPRYAVTAELCTRACPYGTSPSMAAAGQCHVINCPLRCSVRLLVDRRGTILHATRSTLHWN
;
A
#
# COMPACT_ATOMS: atom_id res chain seq x y z
N MET A 1 -27.71 1.42 -5.40
CA MET A 1 -26.81 1.33 -4.22
C MET A 1 -25.60 0.48 -4.60
N ALA A 2 -24.38 1.07 -4.63
CA ALA A 2 -23.17 0.32 -4.98
C ALA A 2 -22.85 -0.72 -3.90
N ARG A 3 -22.82 -2.01 -4.26
CA ARG A 3 -22.49 -3.11 -3.36
C ARG A 3 -21.07 -2.90 -2.83
N LYS A 4 -20.89 -2.65 -1.53
CA LYS A 4 -19.57 -2.61 -0.89
C LYS A 4 -18.85 -3.91 -1.22
N LYS A 5 -17.74 -3.82 -1.97
CA LYS A 5 -16.91 -4.96 -2.33
C LYS A 5 -16.45 -5.60 -1.02
N ARG A 6 -16.80 -6.87 -0.78
CA ARG A 6 -16.40 -7.59 0.44
C ARG A 6 -14.88 -7.53 0.52
N GLN A 7 -14.35 -6.83 1.52
CA GLN A 7 -12.91 -6.77 1.74
C GLN A 7 -12.45 -8.15 2.22
N HIS A 8 -11.41 -8.67 1.58
CA HIS A 8 -10.85 -9.96 1.93
C HIS A 8 -10.31 -9.91 3.37
N PRO A 9 -10.56 -10.91 4.24
CA PRO A 9 -10.15 -10.87 5.65
C PRO A 9 -8.65 -10.61 5.84
N LEU A 10 -7.82 -11.06 4.89
CA LEU A 10 -6.37 -10.82 4.86
C LEU A 10 -5.97 -9.34 4.81
N ILE A 11 -6.83 -8.47 4.26
CA ILE A 11 -6.53 -7.03 4.21
C ILE A 11 -6.40 -6.47 5.63
N LYS A 12 -7.21 -6.94 6.58
CA LYS A 12 -7.11 -6.50 7.99
C LYS A 12 -5.79 -6.91 8.63
N HIS A 13 -5.35 -8.14 8.40
CA HIS A 13 -4.08 -8.65 8.93
C HIS A 13 -2.89 -7.89 8.35
N VAL A 14 -2.91 -7.65 7.04
CA VAL A 14 -1.87 -6.88 6.36
C VAL A 14 -1.86 -5.43 6.84
N GLN A 15 -3.02 -4.81 7.02
CA GLN A 15 -3.10 -3.44 7.52
C GLN A 15 -2.61 -3.32 8.96
N ALA A 16 -2.92 -4.30 9.83
CA ALA A 16 -2.38 -4.35 11.19
C ALA A 16 -0.84 -4.47 11.19
N TYR A 17 -0.29 -5.35 10.35
CA TYR A 17 1.16 -5.47 10.21
C TYR A 17 1.80 -4.18 9.70
N LEU A 18 1.23 -3.55 8.66
CA LEU A 18 1.77 -2.29 8.15
C LEU A 18 1.74 -1.21 9.22
N ASN A 19 0.65 -1.07 9.98
CA ASN A 19 0.58 -0.09 11.06
C ASN A 19 1.60 -0.34 12.18
N GLN A 20 1.95 -1.60 12.45
CA GLN A 20 2.92 -1.97 13.49
C GLN A 20 4.38 -1.84 13.02
N THR A 21 4.68 -2.26 11.80
CA THR A 21 6.05 -2.39 11.29
C THR A 21 6.46 -1.21 10.41
N MET A 22 5.52 -0.59 9.70
CA MET A 22 5.76 0.46 8.70
C MET A 22 4.67 1.55 8.81
N PRO A 23 4.64 2.32 9.91
CA PRO A 23 3.60 3.33 10.14
C PRO A 23 3.56 4.40 9.04
N GLU A 24 4.66 4.60 8.31
CA GLU A 24 4.69 5.47 7.13
C GLU A 24 3.77 4.99 6.00
N MET A 25 3.39 3.71 5.97
CA MET A 25 2.43 3.13 5.02
C MET A 25 1.01 3.07 5.60
N ALA A 26 0.76 3.66 6.77
CA ALA A 26 -0.57 3.71 7.36
C ALA A 26 -1.53 4.45 6.42
N GLY A 27 -2.59 3.76 6.00
CA GLY A 27 -3.55 4.30 5.02
C GLY A 27 -3.16 4.11 3.55
N ALA A 28 -2.08 3.38 3.26
CA ALA A 28 -1.74 2.99 1.90
C ALA A 28 -2.90 2.23 1.23
N ARG A 29 -3.06 2.42 -0.08
CA ARG A 29 -4.04 1.66 -0.84
C ARG A 29 -3.53 0.23 -0.99
N LEU A 30 -4.27 -0.72 -0.43
CA LEU A 30 -3.92 -2.15 -0.48
C LEU A 30 -4.55 -2.81 -1.70
N GLN A 31 -3.73 -3.47 -2.51
CA GLN A 31 -4.14 -4.29 -3.64
C GLN A 31 -3.79 -5.75 -3.35
N LEU A 32 -4.80 -6.61 -3.25
CA LEU A 32 -4.61 -8.04 -3.05
C LEU A 32 -4.66 -8.80 -4.37
N ARG A 33 -3.68 -9.67 -4.60
CA ARG A 33 -3.61 -10.62 -5.70
C ARG A 33 -3.46 -12.03 -5.15
N THR A 34 -4.21 -12.98 -5.70
CA THR A 34 -3.98 -14.41 -5.45
C THR A 34 -2.79 -14.87 -6.28
N LEU A 35 -1.93 -15.70 -5.68
CA LEU A 35 -0.81 -16.34 -6.35
C LEU A 35 -1.11 -17.83 -6.52
N ASP A 36 -0.77 -18.34 -7.69
CA ASP A 36 -0.73 -19.76 -7.97
C ASP A 36 0.63 -20.32 -7.56
N GLY A 37 0.61 -21.34 -6.71
CA GLY A 37 1.82 -21.95 -6.18
C GLY A 37 1.50 -23.23 -5.39
N PRO A 38 2.52 -24.08 -5.20
CA PRO A 38 2.37 -25.39 -4.55
C PRO A 38 1.91 -25.25 -3.08
N PRO A 39 1.41 -26.34 -2.46
CA PRO A 39 1.08 -26.34 -1.03
C PRO A 39 2.29 -25.86 -0.20
N GLY A 40 2.06 -24.90 0.70
CA GLY A 40 3.12 -24.29 1.51
C GLY A 40 3.76 -23.03 0.90
N SER A 41 3.50 -22.71 -0.36
CA SER A 41 3.92 -21.43 -0.94
C SER A 41 3.03 -20.26 -0.47
N PRO A 42 3.50 -19.00 -0.59
CA PRO A 42 2.61 -17.85 -0.50
C PRO A 42 1.43 -18.01 -1.45
N ARG A 43 0.23 -17.65 -0.99
CA ARG A 43 -1.02 -17.74 -1.76
C ARG A 43 -1.58 -16.39 -2.11
N TYR A 44 -1.10 -15.34 -1.46
CA TYR A 44 -1.50 -13.98 -1.76
C TYR A 44 -0.28 -13.08 -1.81
N ALA A 45 -0.31 -12.13 -2.73
CA ALA A 45 0.54 -10.95 -2.73
C ALA A 45 -0.34 -9.75 -2.40
N VAL A 46 0.04 -8.96 -1.40
CA VAL A 46 -0.59 -7.68 -1.12
C VAL A 46 0.41 -6.57 -1.40
N THR A 47 0.06 -5.71 -2.35
CA THR A 47 0.83 -4.51 -2.65
C THR A 47 0.21 -3.34 -1.91
N ALA A 48 0.99 -2.68 -1.08
CA ALA A 48 0.66 -1.41 -0.45
C ALA A 48 1.40 -0.30 -1.21
N GLU A 49 0.66 0.66 -1.73
CA GLU A 49 1.21 1.81 -2.43
C GLU A 49 0.77 3.07 -1.69
N LEU A 50 1.74 3.90 -1.33
CA LEU A 50 1.47 5.21 -0.75
C LEU A 50 2.19 6.28 -1.54
N CYS A 51 1.45 7.34 -1.81
CA CYS A 51 1.98 8.56 -2.36
C CYS A 51 1.85 9.67 -1.33
N THR A 52 2.98 10.13 -0.80
CA THR A 52 3.05 11.36 -0.05
C THR A 52 2.95 12.52 -1.03
N ARG A 53 1.77 13.16 -1.09
CA ARG A 53 1.55 14.37 -1.87
C ARG A 53 2.44 15.48 -1.32
N ALA A 54 3.62 15.64 -1.91
CA ALA A 54 4.49 16.79 -1.67
C ALA A 54 4.39 17.70 -2.88
N CYS A 55 3.92 18.94 -2.69
CA CYS A 55 3.89 19.91 -3.78
C CYS A 55 5.30 20.38 -4.09
N PRO A 56 5.77 20.27 -5.34
CA PRO A 56 7.14 20.62 -5.69
C PRO A 56 7.44 22.13 -5.55
N TYR A 57 6.42 23.01 -5.58
CA TYR A 57 6.58 24.47 -5.60
C TYR A 57 6.42 25.16 -4.25
N GLY A 58 6.87 24.54 -3.15
CA GLY A 58 6.83 25.20 -1.82
C GLY A 58 5.42 25.44 -1.26
N THR A 59 4.41 24.77 -1.81
CA THR A 59 3.02 24.85 -1.31
C THR A 59 2.94 24.21 0.07
N SER A 60 2.31 24.90 1.02
CA SER A 60 2.20 24.39 2.39
C SER A 60 1.40 23.06 2.45
N PRO A 61 1.68 22.17 3.41
CA PRO A 61 0.98 20.89 3.54
C PRO A 61 -0.54 21.02 3.66
N SER A 62 -1.02 22.11 4.28
CA SER A 62 -2.45 22.41 4.42
C SER A 62 -3.13 22.74 3.09
N MET A 63 -2.48 23.51 2.22
CA MET A 63 -2.98 23.83 0.87
C MET A 63 -2.88 22.63 -0.07
N ALA A 64 -1.85 21.79 0.08
CA ALA A 64 -1.74 20.52 -0.63
C ALA A 64 -2.88 19.55 -0.25
N ALA A 65 -3.24 19.48 1.04
CA ALA A 65 -4.36 18.68 1.53
C ALA A 65 -5.72 19.19 1.01
N ALA A 66 -5.86 20.51 0.82
CA ALA A 66 -7.04 21.15 0.24
C ALA A 66 -7.18 20.97 -1.29
N GLY A 67 -6.27 20.25 -1.95
CA GLY A 67 -6.35 19.95 -3.38
C GLY A 67 -5.88 21.08 -4.30
N GLN A 68 -5.24 22.12 -3.75
CA GLN A 68 -4.75 23.28 -4.49
C GLN A 68 -3.36 23.08 -5.12
N CYS A 69 -2.90 21.83 -5.20
CA CYS A 69 -1.64 21.48 -5.84
C CYS A 69 -1.86 21.23 -7.34
N HIS A 70 -1.50 22.20 -8.18
CA HIS A 70 -1.71 22.09 -9.63
C HIS A 70 -0.82 21.04 -10.32
N VAL A 71 0.32 20.71 -9.71
CA VAL A 71 1.22 19.63 -10.16
C VAL A 71 1.34 18.61 -9.05
N ILE A 72 0.52 17.55 -9.13
CA ILE A 72 0.64 16.40 -8.23
C ILE A 72 1.82 15.58 -8.72
N ASN A 73 3.03 15.87 -8.21
CA ASN A 73 4.15 15.00 -8.47
C ASN A 73 4.05 13.78 -7.53
N CYS A 74 3.52 12.69 -8.07
CA CYS A 74 3.43 11.41 -7.40
C CYS A 74 4.32 10.38 -8.13
N PRO A 75 5.66 10.47 -8.03
CA PRO A 75 6.45 9.27 -8.27
C PRO A 75 6.00 8.30 -7.17
N LEU A 76 5.74 7.02 -7.44
CA LEU A 76 5.40 6.05 -6.41
C LEU A 76 6.54 5.96 -5.38
N ARG A 77 6.52 6.80 -4.34
CA ARG A 77 7.68 7.03 -3.47
C ARG A 77 7.93 5.84 -2.54
N CYS A 78 6.86 5.13 -2.15
CA CYS A 78 6.93 3.96 -1.30
C CYS A 78 5.94 2.90 -1.77
N SER A 79 6.45 1.73 -2.13
CA SER A 79 5.66 0.53 -2.32
C SER A 79 6.18 -0.59 -1.43
N VAL A 80 5.27 -1.40 -0.92
CA VAL A 80 5.61 -2.59 -0.15
C VAL A 80 4.81 -3.76 -0.72
N ARG A 81 5.50 -4.82 -1.11
CA ARG A 81 4.89 -6.07 -1.53
C ARG A 81 5.03 -7.09 -0.40
N LEU A 82 3.89 -7.57 0.09
CA LEU A 82 3.80 -8.56 1.14
C LEU A 82 3.35 -9.90 0.55
N LEU A 83 4.12 -10.96 0.81
CA LEU A 83 3.73 -12.33 0.49
C LEU A 83 3.07 -12.94 1.71
N VAL A 84 1.87 -13.49 1.51
CA VAL A 84 1.01 -13.97 2.58
C VAL A 84 0.57 -15.40 2.31
N ASP A 85 0.56 -16.23 3.35
CA ASP A 85 0.03 -17.59 3.28
C ASP A 85 -1.53 -17.60 3.28
N ARG A 86 -2.14 -18.79 3.31
CA ARG A 86 -3.62 -18.91 3.38
C ARG A 86 -4.21 -18.47 4.72
N ARG A 87 -3.41 -18.46 5.79
CA ARG A 87 -3.83 -18.18 7.16
C ARG A 87 -3.67 -16.69 7.53
N GLY A 88 -3.01 -15.91 6.68
CA GLY A 88 -2.74 -14.50 6.91
C GLY A 88 -1.38 -14.20 7.52
N THR A 89 -0.50 -15.20 7.62
CA THR A 89 0.89 -15.02 8.03
C THR A 89 1.67 -14.35 6.92
N ILE A 90 2.39 -13.28 7.26
CA ILE A 90 3.27 -12.59 6.32
C ILE A 90 4.59 -13.37 6.27
N LEU A 91 4.87 -13.93 5.11
CA LEU A 91 6.06 -14.75 4.86
C LEU A 91 7.24 -13.90 4.41
N HIS A 92 6.98 -12.84 3.65
CA HIS A 92 8.01 -11.95 3.15
C HIS A 92 7.47 -10.54 2.93
N ALA A 93 8.31 -9.53 3.17
CA ALA A 93 8.01 -8.13 2.93
C ALA A 93 9.13 -7.51 2.10
N THR A 94 8.82 -7.10 0.88
CA THR A 94 9.76 -6.41 0.00
C THR A 94 9.36 -4.95 -0.11
N ARG A 95 10.20 -4.06 0.41
CA ARG A 95 10.05 -2.61 0.26
C ARG A 95 10.74 -2.16 -1.01
N SER A 96 10.09 -1.31 -1.79
CA SER A 96 10.66 -0.67 -2.95
C SER A 96 10.38 0.83 -2.92
N THR A 97 11.45 1.60 -2.93
CA THR A 97 11.46 3.06 -3.07
C THR A 97 11.99 3.37 -4.47
N LEU A 98 11.17 3.13 -5.50
CA LEU A 98 11.56 3.48 -6.87
C LEU A 98 11.46 4.99 -7.06
N HIS A 99 12.59 5.67 -6.99
CA HIS A 99 12.78 7.01 -7.54
C HIS A 99 12.80 6.89 -9.07
N TRP A 100 11.66 7.15 -9.71
CA TRP A 100 11.70 7.55 -11.13
C TRP A 100 11.95 9.06 -11.13
N ASN A 101 13.20 9.44 -11.46
CA ASN A 101 13.58 10.81 -11.80
C ASN A 101 13.16 11.12 -13.23
#